data_AF-A0A2K4YDQ1-F1
#
_entry.id   AF-A0A2K4YDQ1-F1
#
_cell.length_a   1.000
_cell.length_b   1.000
_cell.length_c   1.000
_cell.angle_alpha   90.00
_cell.angle_beta   90.00
_cell.angle_gamma   90.00
#
_symmetry.space_group_name_H-M   'P 1'
#
loop_
_entity.id
_entity.type
_entity.pdbx_description
1 polymer ?
#
loop_
_entity_poly.entity_id
_entity_poly.type
_entity_poly.pdbx_seq_one_letter_code
_entity_poly.pdbx_strand_id
1 'polypeptide(L)'
;MRRIIVGALFLSAMASASAGLGPGSAQADPSTHICNRLGMCSRVWCPGGPLPHQDVIWDMDMCHHYYRGSPGQPGTAGGIPVGAHILEGDPARVNTCLGTLIRVPGGKVGCRK
;
A
#
# COMPACT_ATOMS: atom_id res chain seq x y z
N MET A 1 -63.03 2.99 36.76
CA MET A 1 -62.28 1.82 36.24
C MET A 1 -62.85 1.40 34.89
N ARG A 2 -62.06 1.44 33.82
CA ARG A 2 -62.01 0.46 32.72
C ARG A 2 -60.90 0.86 31.74
N ARG A 3 -59.97 -0.07 31.52
CA ARG A 3 -58.80 0.05 30.66
C ARG A 3 -59.18 -0.44 29.27
N ILE A 4 -58.78 0.27 28.22
CA ILE A 4 -58.64 -0.32 26.88
C ILE A 4 -57.25 0.06 26.38
N ILE A 5 -56.40 -0.95 26.27
CA ILE A 5 -55.07 -0.92 25.67
C ILE A 5 -55.24 -1.39 24.23
N VAL A 6 -54.90 -0.54 23.26
CA VAL A 6 -54.62 -0.87 21.86
C VAL A 6 -53.52 0.13 21.48
N GLY A 7 -52.26 -0.21 21.21
CA GLY A 7 -51.74 -1.36 20.49
C GLY A 7 -51.31 -0.91 19.09
N ALA A 8 -50.23 -0.13 18.98
CA ALA A 8 -49.58 0.16 17.70
C ALA A 8 -48.07 -0.05 17.84
N LEU A 9 -47.63 -1.25 17.46
CA LEU A 9 -46.22 -1.60 17.31
C LEU A 9 -45.70 -0.88 16.05
N PHE A 10 -45.01 0.25 16.22
CA PHE A 10 -44.23 0.82 15.13
C PHE A 10 -42.93 0.02 15.00
N LEU A 11 -42.94 -0.98 14.10
CA LEU A 11 -41.72 -1.59 13.59
C LEU A 11 -41.00 -0.56 12.73
N SER A 12 -40.03 0.14 13.31
CA SER A 12 -39.06 0.90 12.54
C SER A 12 -38.11 -0.08 11.86
N ALA A 13 -38.31 -0.28 10.55
CA ALA A 13 -37.40 -1.03 9.70
C ALA A 13 -35.99 -0.43 9.82
N MET A 14 -35.03 -1.23 10.28
CA MET A 14 -33.61 -0.89 10.10
C MET A 14 -33.34 -0.94 8.60
N ALA A 15 -33.22 0.23 7.97
CA ALA A 15 -32.59 0.33 6.68
C ALA A 15 -31.12 -0.04 6.87
N SER A 16 -30.80 -1.32 6.64
CA SER A 16 -29.43 -1.74 6.39
C SER A 16 -29.00 -1.04 5.10
N ALA A 17 -28.40 0.14 5.23
CA ALA A 17 -27.54 0.65 4.19
C ALA A 17 -26.42 -0.38 4.05
N SER A 18 -26.55 -1.29 3.09
CA SER A 18 -25.41 -1.99 2.55
C SER A 18 -24.50 -0.90 2.00
N ALA A 19 -23.57 -0.44 2.83
CA ALA A 19 -22.38 0.22 2.36
C ALA A 19 -21.74 -0.78 1.40
N GLY A 20 -22.01 -0.59 0.11
CA GLY A 20 -21.24 -1.24 -0.92
C GLY A 20 -19.80 -0.84 -0.66
N LEU A 21 -19.03 -1.76 -0.08
CA LEU A 21 -17.60 -1.79 -0.20
C LEU A 21 -17.35 -1.99 -1.70
N GLY A 22 -17.44 -0.90 -2.46
CA GLY A 22 -16.83 -0.86 -3.78
C GLY A 22 -15.37 -1.30 -3.59
N PRO A 23 -14.83 -2.16 -4.46
CA PRO A 23 -13.45 -2.61 -4.35
C PRO A 23 -12.61 -1.37 -4.18
N GLY A 24 -11.94 -1.31 -3.02
CA GLY A 24 -11.28 -0.10 -2.56
C GLY A 24 -10.41 0.42 -3.69
N SER A 25 -10.68 1.64 -4.11
CA SER A 25 -9.57 2.52 -4.46
C SER A 25 -8.76 2.67 -3.17
N ALA A 26 -7.93 1.67 -2.87
CA ALA A 26 -6.70 1.90 -2.15
C ALA A 26 -5.94 2.88 -3.03
N GLN A 27 -6.29 4.16 -2.86
CA GLN A 27 -5.52 5.27 -3.36
C GLN A 27 -4.17 5.06 -2.71
N ALA A 28 -3.27 4.41 -3.45
CA ALA A 28 -1.91 4.15 -3.02
C ALA A 28 -1.42 5.47 -2.47
N ASP A 29 -1.16 5.52 -1.15
CA ASP A 29 -0.66 6.73 -0.53
C ASP A 29 0.60 7.12 -1.30
N PRO A 30 0.57 8.18 -2.12
CA PRO A 30 1.70 8.52 -2.98
C PRO A 30 2.85 9.10 -2.15
N SER A 31 2.71 9.20 -0.83
CA SER A 31 3.64 9.90 0.04
C SER A 31 4.73 9.02 0.67
N THR A 32 4.63 7.70 0.68
CA THR A 32 5.67 6.84 1.27
C THR A 32 6.62 6.24 0.22
N HIS A 33 7.25 7.11 -0.57
CA HIS A 33 8.45 6.72 -1.32
C HIS A 33 9.61 6.49 -0.35
N ILE A 34 9.90 5.23 -0.02
CA ILE A 34 11.06 4.88 0.80
C ILE A 34 12.30 4.83 -0.09
N CYS A 35 13.22 5.78 0.10
CA CYS A 35 14.42 5.91 -0.71
C CYS A 35 15.71 5.61 0.07
N ASN A 36 16.63 4.85 -0.51
CA ASN A 36 17.99 4.67 0.02
C ASN A 36 18.93 5.82 -0.35
N ARG A 37 20.14 5.83 0.23
CA ARG A 37 21.14 6.87 0.00
C ARG A 37 21.68 6.90 -1.44
N LEU A 38 21.46 5.82 -2.21
CA LEU A 38 21.83 5.70 -3.62
C LEU A 38 20.73 6.18 -4.57
N GLY A 39 19.62 6.69 -4.03
CA GLY A 39 18.52 7.26 -4.83
C GLY A 39 17.54 6.22 -5.39
N MET A 40 17.61 4.97 -4.95
CA MET A 40 16.58 3.99 -5.28
C MET A 40 15.39 4.16 -4.33
N CYS A 41 14.20 4.24 -4.90
CA CYS A 41 12.97 4.50 -4.18
C CYS A 41 11.93 3.42 -4.46
N SER A 42 11.22 3.00 -3.43
CA SER A 42 10.04 2.16 -3.60
C SER A 42 8.86 2.94 -4.18
N ARG A 43 8.01 2.18 -4.85
CA ARG A 43 6.70 2.53 -5.40
C ARG A 43 5.72 1.48 -4.91
N VAL A 44 4.44 1.78 -5.03
CA VAL A 44 3.36 0.84 -4.73
C VAL A 44 2.68 0.44 -6.02
N TRP A 45 2.46 -0.86 -6.21
CA TRP A 45 1.52 -1.41 -7.17
C TRP A 45 0.31 -1.95 -6.40
N CYS A 46 -0.89 -1.85 -6.98
CA CYS A 46 -2.13 -2.32 -6.36
C CYS A 46 -3.01 -3.02 -7.42
N PRO A 47 -4.00 -3.83 -6.99
CA PRO A 47 -4.91 -4.54 -7.88
C PRO A 47 -5.58 -3.62 -8.90
N GLY A 48 -5.65 -4.06 -10.15
CA GLY A 48 -6.19 -3.27 -11.28
C GLY A 48 -5.22 -2.23 -11.87
N GLY A 49 -4.06 -1.99 -11.25
CA GLY A 49 -3.01 -1.15 -11.81
C GLY A 49 -2.17 -1.85 -12.88
N PRO A 50 -1.56 -1.10 -13.82
CA PRO A 50 -0.66 -1.68 -14.80
C PRO A 50 0.58 -2.28 -14.12
N LEU A 51 0.91 -3.53 -14.48
CA LEU A 51 2.11 -4.18 -13.97
C LEU A 51 3.38 -3.47 -14.49
N PRO A 52 4.42 -3.29 -13.65
CA PRO A 52 5.66 -2.63 -14.06
C PRO A 52 6.52 -3.50 -14.99
N HIS A 53 6.28 -4.81 -14.99
CA HIS A 53 6.81 -5.79 -15.92
C HIS A 53 5.86 -7.00 -15.99
N GLN A 54 5.85 -7.70 -17.11
CA GLN A 54 4.87 -8.76 -17.41
C GLN A 54 5.13 -10.10 -16.70
N ASP A 55 6.34 -10.31 -16.19
CA ASP A 55 6.77 -11.56 -15.53
C ASP A 55 6.71 -11.46 -13.99
N VAL A 56 6.09 -10.40 -13.47
CA VAL A 56 6.04 -10.18 -12.02
C VAL A 56 5.10 -11.17 -11.36
N ILE A 57 5.61 -11.86 -10.35
CA ILE A 57 4.86 -12.82 -9.55
C ILE A 57 4.45 -12.13 -8.24
N TRP A 58 3.22 -11.62 -8.21
CA TRP A 58 2.60 -10.98 -7.05
C TRP A 58 1.26 -11.61 -6.70
N ASP A 59 0.84 -11.41 -5.46
CA ASP A 59 -0.53 -11.63 -5.07
C ASP A 59 -1.37 -10.48 -5.66
N MET A 60 -2.17 -10.81 -6.67
CA MET A 60 -2.90 -9.80 -7.44
C MET A 60 -4.07 -9.18 -6.67
N ASP A 61 -4.34 -9.63 -5.44
CA ASP A 61 -5.40 -9.14 -4.57
C ASP A 61 -4.92 -8.15 -3.49
N MET A 62 -3.61 -7.86 -3.43
CA MET A 62 -3.05 -6.90 -2.47
C MET A 62 -2.09 -5.89 -3.10
N CYS A 63 -1.83 -4.81 -2.38
CA CYS A 63 -0.84 -3.82 -2.79
C CYS A 63 0.57 -4.29 -2.42
N HIS A 64 1.51 -4.13 -3.36
CA HIS A 64 2.91 -4.49 -3.20
C HIS A 64 3.80 -3.25 -3.28
N HIS A 65 4.74 -3.16 -2.34
CA HIS A 65 5.87 -2.23 -2.47
C HIS A 65 6.89 -2.83 -3.43
N TYR A 66 7.44 -2.03 -4.32
CA TYR A 66 8.43 -2.50 -5.28
C TYR A 66 9.39 -1.39 -5.72
N TYR A 67 10.55 -1.79 -6.22
CA TYR A 67 11.48 -0.90 -6.90
C TYR A 67 12.19 -1.64 -8.03
N ARG A 68 12.79 -0.88 -8.96
CA ARG A 68 13.58 -1.46 -10.05
C ARG A 68 14.99 -1.76 -9.55
N GLY A 69 15.51 -2.93 -9.90
CA GLY A 69 16.85 -3.35 -9.51
C GLY A 69 17.07 -4.84 -9.77
N SER A 70 18.32 -5.28 -9.64
CA SER A 70 18.67 -6.71 -9.70
C SER A 70 19.36 -7.14 -8.40
N PRO A 71 19.16 -8.37 -7.92
CA PRO A 71 19.88 -8.87 -6.75
C PRO A 71 21.40 -8.70 -6.90
N GLY A 72 22.07 -8.32 -5.81
CA GLY A 72 23.53 -8.13 -5.78
C GLY A 72 24.05 -6.81 -6.35
N GLN A 73 23.19 -5.96 -6.91
CA GLN A 73 23.56 -4.62 -7.35
C GLN A 73 23.61 -3.61 -6.17
N PRO A 74 24.41 -2.53 -6.27
CA PRO A 74 24.46 -1.50 -5.24
C PRO A 74 23.07 -0.93 -4.91
N GLY A 75 22.68 -0.99 -3.64
CA GLY A 75 21.41 -0.44 -3.14
C GLY A 75 20.19 -1.34 -3.31
N THR A 76 20.33 -2.53 -3.91
CA THR A 76 19.21 -3.49 -4.09
C THR A 76 19.12 -4.52 -2.98
N ALA A 77 19.97 -4.42 -1.97
CA ALA A 77 19.85 -5.21 -0.77
C ALA A 77 18.44 -5.06 -0.18
N GLY A 78 17.92 -6.12 0.44
CA GLY A 78 16.62 -6.12 1.14
C GLY A 78 15.39 -6.29 0.26
N GLY A 79 15.52 -6.24 -1.07
CA GLY A 79 14.43 -6.57 -1.98
C GLY A 79 14.38 -8.05 -2.35
N ILE A 80 13.19 -8.56 -2.61
CA ILE A 80 12.96 -9.94 -3.07
C ILE A 80 12.75 -9.92 -4.59
N PRO A 81 13.51 -10.68 -5.39
CA PRO A 81 13.28 -10.74 -6.84
C PRO A 81 11.94 -11.40 -7.14
N VAL A 82 11.10 -10.68 -7.89
CA VAL A 82 9.76 -11.13 -8.28
C VAL A 82 9.52 -11.06 -9.79
N GLY A 83 10.45 -10.50 -10.54
CA GLY A 83 10.41 -10.41 -12.00
C GLY A 83 11.69 -9.78 -12.54
N ALA A 84 11.81 -9.67 -13.87
CA ALA A 84 12.98 -9.09 -14.52
C ALA A 84 13.16 -7.63 -14.09
N HIS A 85 14.25 -7.40 -13.35
CA HIS A 85 14.61 -6.10 -12.79
C HIS A 85 13.55 -5.51 -11.83
N ILE A 86 12.70 -6.34 -11.23
CA ILE A 86 11.70 -5.92 -10.23
C ILE A 86 12.01 -6.62 -8.91
N LEU A 87 12.16 -5.80 -7.87
CA LEU A 87 12.35 -6.25 -6.51
C LEU A 87 11.15 -5.80 -5.69
N GLU A 88 10.54 -6.75 -4.97
CA GLU A 88 9.50 -6.49 -3.99
C GLU A 88 10.10 -6.01 -2.66
N GLY A 89 9.37 -5.10 -2.01
CA GLY A 89 9.72 -4.46 -0.75
C GLY A 89 10.29 -3.06 -0.92
N ASP A 90 10.93 -2.59 0.15
CA ASP A 90 11.67 -1.32 0.16
C ASP A 90 13.18 -1.58 0.04
N PRO A 91 13.94 -0.66 -0.57
CA PRO A 91 15.39 -0.77 -0.62
C PRO A 91 16.00 -0.77 0.80
N ALA A 92 16.94 -1.69 1.06
CA ALA A 92 17.39 -2.05 2.41
C ALA A 92 17.81 -0.90 3.31
N ARG A 93 17.19 -0.88 4.49
CA ARG A 93 17.44 0.06 5.61
C ARG A 93 18.89 0.19 6.04
N VAL A 94 19.70 -0.87 5.93
CA VAL A 94 21.13 -0.83 6.31
C VAL A 94 21.95 0.11 5.41
N ASN A 95 21.50 0.33 4.17
CA ASN A 95 22.03 1.33 3.24
C ASN A 95 21.18 2.62 3.23
N THR A 96 20.12 2.65 4.04
CA THR A 96 19.17 3.75 4.19
C THR A 96 19.50 4.47 5.49
N CYS A 97 20.20 5.60 5.37
CA CYS A 97 20.22 6.63 6.40
C CYS A 97 20.70 6.16 7.80
N LEU A 98 21.66 5.23 7.86
CA LEU A 98 22.13 4.66 9.15
C LEU A 98 20.99 4.00 9.97
N GLY A 99 19.97 3.47 9.30
CA GLY A 99 18.80 2.85 9.92
C GLY A 99 17.62 3.79 10.21
N THR A 100 17.78 5.11 10.03
CA THR A 100 16.74 6.10 10.39
C THR A 100 16.16 6.79 9.17
N LEU A 101 14.91 6.49 8.84
CA LEU A 101 14.17 7.18 7.79
C LEU A 101 13.88 8.63 8.20
N ILE A 102 14.19 9.61 7.33
CA ILE A 102 13.83 11.02 7.55
C ILE A 102 12.81 11.49 6.51
N ARG A 103 11.99 12.49 6.85
CA ARG A 103 11.15 13.18 5.87
C ARG A 103 12.04 14.05 4.98
N VAL A 104 11.99 13.85 3.67
CA VAL A 104 12.72 14.66 2.68
C VAL A 104 11.76 15.57 1.91
N PRO A 105 12.24 16.66 1.26
CA PRO A 105 11.39 17.56 0.49
C PRO A 105 10.50 16.81 -0.52
N GLY A 106 9.26 17.29 -0.71
CA GLY A 106 8.27 16.62 -1.56
C GLY A 106 7.50 15.48 -0.88
N GLY A 107 7.50 15.42 0.45
CA GLY A 107 6.66 14.49 1.23
C GLY A 107 7.18 13.06 1.34
N LYS A 108 8.36 12.77 0.76
CA LYS A 108 8.94 11.42 0.71
C LYS A 108 9.65 11.07 2.02
N VAL A 109 9.88 9.78 2.24
CA VAL A 109 10.59 9.26 3.42
C VAL A 109 11.91 8.63 2.95
N GLY A 110 13.05 9.26 3.21
CA GLY A 110 14.32 8.80 2.63
C GLY A 110 15.53 9.37 3.35
N CYS A 111 16.68 9.43 2.67
CA CYS A 111 17.90 10.01 3.22
C CYS A 111 18.14 11.42 2.68
N ARG A 112 18.73 12.30 3.50
CA ARG A 112 19.41 13.49 2.99
C ARG A 112 20.61 13.00 2.18
N LYS A 113 20.74 13.48 0.93
CA LYS A 113 21.94 13.30 0.12
C LYS A 113 23.13 13.94 0.82
#